data_AF-A0A382GIC6-F1
#
_entry.id   AF-A0A382GIC6-F1
#
_cell.length_a   1.000
_cell.length_b   1.000
_cell.length_c   1.000
_cell.angle_alpha   90.00
_cell.angle_beta   90.00
_cell.angle_gamma   90.00
#
_symmetry.space_group_name_H-M   'P 1'
#
loop_
_entity.id
_entity.type
_entity.pdbx_description
1 polymer ?
#
loop_
_entity_poly.entity_id
_entity_poly.type
_entity_poly.pdbx_seq_one_letter_code
_entity_poly.pdbx_strand_id
1 'polypeptide(L)'
;MKIRGIGKTFNALLLPIATLALLLGLASPVYLTVTSRETLGSVGEGSATLSKEAEQQLRENNLGPVELLLPLLAADESAKFKAEVEERKQGNQDLEVSGGGSIFDMLTFKDYFGGLDDYSREQKHFSAYFVYNRAATRGDLWDRLEESSSNKNVQALLASIPKEGRPGAFWAKVINEPNMTSFPGPKLIRLENFRFFPHRRLLISVALRTPEEIDANVSEAETRDACLTEARHALAIGRVEQPRGFTLRRDGSDLNLEANASVMASEDLVAIDYSVVAPSLPILKAGPTEDGGYEVIVGGVMGPDGKPEQHGRWLPYPMLIPVMVGTAMAIEKDYFSAEAGFELGKLSQGLLAGDLAAKEKLRAFYWAAYQLARKLNLIQMAELTKRCPDLRSVFDVSALIRMRNRPVSEAMGKIKAMRREIRQLLPEDAEEKKAKLDILYAEREKAEKVFRRELAIIYA
;
A
#
# COMPACT_ATOMS: atom_id res chain seq x y z
N MET A 1 39.32 5.05 -45.25
CA MET A 1 38.90 3.65 -45.47
C MET A 1 37.67 3.37 -44.62
N LYS A 2 36.48 3.19 -45.21
CA LYS A 2 35.23 2.87 -44.49
C LYS A 2 35.26 1.40 -44.07
N ILE A 3 35.33 1.10 -42.78
CA ILE A 3 35.12 -0.26 -42.27
C ILE A 3 33.62 -0.40 -41.94
N ARG A 4 32.86 -0.91 -42.91
CA ARG A 4 31.50 -1.47 -42.71
C ARG A 4 31.66 -2.93 -42.31
N GLY A 5 31.06 -3.38 -41.21
CA GLY A 5 30.91 -4.82 -41.00
C GLY A 5 30.68 -5.41 -39.59
N ILE A 6 30.45 -4.63 -38.53
CA ILE A 6 30.34 -5.21 -37.17
C ILE A 6 28.89 -5.22 -36.61
N GLY A 7 27.93 -4.55 -37.25
CA GLY A 7 26.60 -4.30 -36.66
C GLY A 7 25.57 -5.45 -36.73
N LYS A 8 25.73 -6.46 -37.60
CA LYS A 8 24.66 -7.47 -37.83
C LYS A 8 24.87 -8.81 -37.14
N THR A 9 26.11 -9.24 -36.90
CA THR A 9 26.39 -10.54 -36.27
C THR A 9 26.37 -10.46 -34.74
N PHE A 10 26.65 -9.29 -34.14
CA PHE A 10 26.64 -9.11 -32.69
C PHE A 10 25.22 -9.15 -32.10
N ASN A 11 24.22 -8.59 -32.79
CA ASN A 11 22.83 -8.59 -32.33
C ASN A 11 22.12 -9.95 -32.47
N ALA A 12 22.52 -10.80 -33.42
CA ALA A 12 21.88 -12.10 -33.64
C ALA A 12 22.25 -13.14 -32.57
N LEU A 13 23.41 -13.01 -31.93
CA LEU A 13 23.86 -13.93 -30.88
C LEU A 13 23.39 -13.50 -29.48
N LEU A 14 23.30 -12.18 -29.23
CA LEU A 14 22.91 -11.64 -27.92
C LEU A 14 21.43 -11.76 -27.62
N LEU A 15 20.55 -11.64 -28.63
CA LEU A 15 19.11 -11.73 -28.43
C LEU A 15 18.65 -13.09 -27.87
N PRO A 16 19.07 -14.24 -28.40
CA PRO A 16 18.67 -15.53 -27.83
C PRO A 16 19.28 -15.75 -26.44
N ILE A 17 20.51 -15.28 -26.17
CA ILE A 17 21.14 -15.38 -24.85
C ILE A 17 20.41 -14.51 -23.81
N ALA A 18 20.06 -13.27 -24.17
CA ALA A 18 19.30 -12.38 -23.31
C ALA A 18 17.88 -12.91 -23.06
N THR A 19 17.24 -13.50 -24.07
CA THR A 19 15.92 -14.13 -23.93
C THR A 19 15.99 -15.38 -23.05
N LEU A 20 17.05 -16.19 -23.19
CA LEU A 20 17.30 -17.34 -22.31
C LEU A 20 17.55 -16.90 -20.87
N ALA A 21 18.31 -15.82 -20.65
CA ALA A 21 18.56 -15.25 -19.33
C ALA A 21 17.28 -14.66 -18.69
N LEU A 22 16.40 -14.08 -19.51
CA LEU A 22 15.09 -13.58 -19.06
C LEU A 22 14.15 -14.74 -18.69
N LEU A 23 14.13 -15.80 -19.49
CA LEU A 23 13.33 -17.02 -19.27
C LEU A 23 13.83 -17.86 -18.08
N LEU A 24 15.15 -17.86 -17.83
CA LEU A 24 15.78 -18.52 -16.68
C LEU A 24 15.71 -17.70 -15.39
N GLY A 25 15.04 -16.54 -15.39
CA GLY A 25 14.85 -15.71 -14.20
C GLY A 25 16.13 -15.02 -13.71
N LEU A 26 17.19 -14.96 -14.53
CA LEU A 26 18.41 -14.20 -14.24
C LEU A 26 18.18 -12.69 -14.38
N ALA A 27 17.09 -12.27 -15.01
CA ALA A 27 16.56 -10.91 -14.95
C ALA A 27 15.72 -10.62 -13.67
N SER A 28 15.96 -11.37 -12.59
CA SER A 28 15.53 -11.00 -11.24
C SER A 28 16.58 -10.07 -10.60
N PRO A 29 16.22 -9.20 -9.64
CA PRO A 29 17.14 -8.25 -9.01
C PRO A 29 18.16 -8.93 -8.07
N VAL A 30 18.62 -10.14 -8.35
CA VAL A 30 19.80 -10.75 -7.73
C VAL A 30 21.09 -10.04 -8.21
N TYR A 31 21.01 -9.24 -9.28
CA TYR A 31 22.18 -8.57 -9.85
C TYR A 31 22.90 -7.59 -8.93
N LEU A 32 22.26 -6.99 -7.93
CA LEU A 32 22.99 -6.12 -6.98
C LEU A 32 23.90 -6.89 -6.01
N THR A 33 23.67 -8.19 -5.82
CA THR A 33 24.51 -9.02 -4.94
C THR A 33 25.70 -9.67 -5.65
N VAL A 34 25.75 -9.63 -7.00
CA VAL A 34 26.76 -10.32 -7.82
C VAL A 34 27.34 -9.43 -8.95
N THR A 35 27.13 -8.11 -8.91
CA THR A 35 27.83 -7.19 -9.83
C THR A 35 29.31 -7.10 -9.44
N SER A 36 30.21 -7.32 -10.41
CA SER A 36 31.64 -7.14 -10.19
C SER A 36 31.94 -5.67 -9.87
N ARG A 37 33.03 -5.45 -9.12
CA ARG A 37 33.48 -4.12 -8.70
C ARG A 37 33.75 -3.20 -9.91
N GLU A 38 34.15 -3.75 -11.05
CA GLU A 38 34.31 -3.05 -12.32
C GLU A 38 32.98 -2.59 -12.93
N THR A 39 31.93 -3.42 -12.88
CA THR A 39 30.60 -3.03 -13.38
C THR A 39 29.98 -1.93 -12.51
N LEU A 40 30.14 -2.01 -11.18
CA LEU A 40 29.73 -0.91 -10.28
C LEU A 40 30.59 0.34 -10.48
N GLY A 41 31.89 0.18 -10.73
CA GLY A 41 32.81 1.29 -11.01
C GLY A 41 32.49 2.04 -12.30
N SER A 42 32.06 1.34 -13.34
CA SER A 42 31.64 1.95 -14.62
C SER A 42 30.26 2.61 -14.55
N VAL A 43 29.33 2.08 -13.75
CA VAL A 43 28.02 2.72 -13.49
C VAL A 43 28.19 3.97 -12.59
N GLY A 44 29.16 3.95 -11.67
CA GLY A 44 29.50 5.07 -10.79
C GLY A 44 30.57 6.03 -11.35
N GLU A 45 30.93 5.93 -12.62
CA GLU A 45 31.98 6.78 -13.18
C GLU A 45 31.51 8.25 -13.23
N GLY A 46 32.08 9.07 -12.34
CA GLY A 46 31.68 10.48 -12.15
C GLY A 46 30.76 10.75 -10.95
N SER A 47 30.32 9.73 -10.21
CA SER A 47 29.57 9.91 -8.96
C SER A 47 30.50 10.15 -7.75
N ALA A 48 29.96 10.73 -6.68
CA ALA A 48 30.69 10.88 -5.42
C ALA A 48 31.01 9.49 -4.84
N THR A 49 32.18 9.35 -4.23
CA THR A 49 32.48 8.13 -3.45
C THR A 49 31.56 8.07 -2.23
N LEU A 50 31.31 6.86 -1.69
CA LEU A 50 30.46 6.68 -0.51
C LEU A 50 30.91 7.56 0.67
N SER A 51 32.22 7.71 0.88
CA SER A 51 32.77 8.55 1.95
C SER A 51 32.54 10.05 1.68
N LYS A 52 32.59 10.50 0.42
CA LYS A 52 32.27 11.88 0.04
C LYS A 52 30.78 12.17 0.19
N GLU A 53 29.92 11.23 -0.18
CA GLU A 53 28.48 11.32 0.03
C GLU A 53 28.15 11.39 1.53
N ALA A 54 28.75 10.51 2.34
CA ALA A 54 28.56 10.53 3.79
C ALA A 54 29.04 11.86 4.39
N GLU A 55 30.17 12.39 3.94
CA GLU A 55 30.66 13.70 4.39
C GLU A 55 29.73 14.84 3.95
N GLN A 56 29.21 14.81 2.72
CA GLN A 56 28.24 15.79 2.24
C GLN A 56 26.97 15.78 3.08
N GLN A 57 26.36 14.60 3.27
CA GLN A 57 25.15 14.43 4.07
C GLN A 57 25.38 14.89 5.52
N LEU A 58 26.54 14.59 6.10
CA LEU A 58 26.90 15.05 7.44
C LEU A 58 27.06 16.57 7.52
N ARG A 59 27.61 17.23 6.50
CA ARG A 59 27.70 18.69 6.41
C ARG A 59 26.31 19.34 6.31
N GLU A 60 25.40 18.71 5.60
CA GLU A 60 23.98 19.10 5.51
C GLU A 60 23.19 18.73 6.78
N ASN A 61 23.85 18.08 7.74
CA ASN A 61 23.30 17.58 9.00
C ASN A 61 22.25 16.46 8.83
N ASN A 62 22.27 15.75 7.71
CA ASN A 62 21.40 14.61 7.38
C ASN A 62 21.94 13.31 7.98
N LEU A 63 21.75 13.13 9.29
CA LEU A 63 22.31 11.99 10.03
C LEU A 63 21.77 10.62 9.55
N GLY A 64 20.49 10.55 9.19
CA GLY A 64 19.81 9.34 8.75
C GLY A 64 20.43 8.74 7.47
N PRO A 65 20.62 9.53 6.40
CA PRO A 65 21.41 9.11 5.24
C PRO A 65 22.84 8.65 5.57
N VAL A 66 23.55 9.35 6.47
CA VAL A 66 24.88 8.90 6.92
C VAL A 66 24.80 7.53 7.59
N GLU A 67 23.81 7.30 8.47
CA GLU A 67 23.57 6.02 9.13
C GLU A 67 23.26 4.88 8.15
N LEU A 68 22.57 5.17 7.04
CA LEU A 68 22.35 4.19 5.97
C LEU A 68 23.65 3.78 5.30
N LEU A 69 24.62 4.69 5.14
CA LEU A 69 25.88 4.42 4.45
C LEU A 69 26.90 3.68 5.32
N LEU A 70 26.83 3.79 6.65
CA LEU A 70 27.79 3.17 7.58
C LEU A 70 28.13 1.69 7.29
N PRO A 71 27.18 0.80 6.93
CA PRO A 71 27.47 -0.60 6.65
C PRO A 71 28.31 -0.85 5.38
N LEU A 72 28.46 0.16 4.51
CA LEU A 72 29.21 0.07 3.26
C LEU A 72 30.59 0.72 3.31
N LEU A 73 30.85 1.55 4.33
CA LEU A 73 32.13 2.22 4.52
C LEU A 73 33.20 1.28 5.08
N ALA A 74 34.47 1.67 4.93
CA ALA A 74 35.58 1.00 5.60
C ALA A 74 35.43 1.09 7.13
N ALA A 75 35.99 0.13 7.87
CA ALA A 75 35.73 0.01 9.31
C ALA A 75 36.16 1.25 10.12
N ASP A 76 37.27 1.86 9.75
CA ASP A 76 37.81 3.09 10.33
C ASP A 76 36.94 4.31 10.00
N GLU A 77 36.53 4.48 8.73
CA GLU A 77 35.63 5.54 8.31
C GLU A 77 34.25 5.40 8.95
N SER A 78 33.69 4.19 8.95
CA SER A 78 32.41 3.86 9.57
C SER A 78 32.41 4.19 11.06
N ALA A 79 33.49 3.85 11.79
CA ALA A 79 33.63 4.20 13.19
C ALA A 79 33.68 5.71 13.43
N LYS A 80 34.40 6.45 12.57
CA LYS A 80 34.49 7.92 12.64
C LYS A 80 33.12 8.58 12.42
N PHE A 81 32.44 8.27 11.32
CA PHE A 81 31.13 8.84 11.02
C PHE A 81 30.08 8.46 12.08
N LYS A 82 30.13 7.21 12.57
CA LYS A 82 29.25 6.78 13.65
C LYS A 82 29.44 7.59 14.92
N ALA A 83 30.69 7.83 15.34
CA ALA A 83 30.96 8.63 16.53
C ALA A 83 30.41 10.06 16.40
N GLU A 84 30.59 10.69 15.24
CA GLU A 84 30.10 12.05 14.98
C GLU A 84 28.56 12.12 14.93
N VAL A 85 27.90 11.10 14.37
CA VAL A 85 26.43 11.00 14.40
C VAL A 85 25.92 10.88 15.83
N GLU A 86 26.52 10.02 16.65
CA GLU A 86 26.11 9.83 18.05
C GLU A 86 26.33 11.10 18.89
N GLU A 87 27.44 11.82 18.68
CA GLU A 87 27.71 13.10 19.34
C GLU A 87 26.63 14.15 19.02
N ARG A 88 26.24 14.27 17.75
CA ARG A 88 25.19 15.22 17.34
C ARG A 88 23.82 14.85 17.90
N LYS A 89 23.48 13.55 17.97
CA LYS A 89 22.24 13.07 18.59
C LYS A 89 22.19 13.35 20.10
N GLN A 90 23.33 13.27 20.79
CA GLN A 90 23.41 13.65 22.21
C GLN A 90 23.15 15.15 22.41
N GLY A 91 23.59 15.99 21.47
CA GLY A 91 23.32 17.44 21.49
C GLY A 91 21.86 17.81 21.18
N ASN A 92 21.17 17.02 20.36
CA ASN A 92 19.75 17.21 20.05
C ASN A 92 19.05 15.89 19.69
N GLN A 93 18.19 15.42 20.60
CA GLN A 93 17.49 14.14 20.45
C GLN A 93 16.46 14.12 19.30
N ASP A 94 15.95 15.27 18.84
CA ASP A 94 15.02 15.32 17.69
C ASP A 94 15.68 14.83 16.39
N LEU A 95 17.01 14.83 16.33
CA LEU A 95 17.81 14.34 15.19
C LEU A 95 17.77 12.82 15.05
N GLU A 96 17.52 12.09 16.13
CA GLU A 96 17.40 10.64 16.09
C GLU A 96 16.19 10.18 15.26
N VAL A 97 15.20 11.07 15.11
CA VAL A 97 13.90 10.72 14.56
C VAL A 97 13.66 11.30 13.19
N SER A 98 13.93 12.60 13.05
CA SER A 98 13.92 13.24 11.73
C SER A 98 14.93 12.55 10.82
N GLY A 99 16.10 12.17 11.36
CA GLY A 99 17.24 11.74 10.55
C GLY A 99 17.92 12.91 9.84
N GLY A 100 17.58 14.15 10.17
CA GLY A 100 18.26 15.33 9.65
C GLY A 100 18.07 16.53 10.55
N GLY A 101 19.10 17.34 10.63
CA GLY A 101 19.21 18.46 11.55
C GLY A 101 19.45 19.78 10.87
N SER A 102 19.14 19.89 9.58
CA SER A 102 19.05 21.19 8.96
C SER A 102 18.00 22.01 9.72
N ILE A 103 18.21 23.33 9.81
CA ILE A 103 17.26 24.21 10.50
C ILE A 103 15.86 24.09 9.88
N PHE A 104 15.77 23.90 8.57
CA PHE A 104 14.51 23.71 7.86
C PHE A 104 13.83 22.38 8.19
N ASP A 105 14.59 21.30 8.35
CA ASP A 105 14.02 20.00 8.72
C ASP A 105 13.59 19.96 10.17
N MET A 106 14.35 20.59 11.08
CA MET A 106 13.95 20.70 12.48
C MET A 106 12.74 21.62 12.66
N LEU A 107 12.68 22.74 11.94
CA LEU A 107 11.50 23.60 11.91
C LEU A 107 10.32 22.83 11.34
N THR A 108 10.47 22.18 10.19
CA THR A 108 9.41 21.32 9.62
C THR A 108 8.99 20.24 10.63
N PHE A 109 9.94 19.64 11.34
CA PHE A 109 9.63 18.60 12.31
C PHE A 109 8.83 19.12 13.50
N LYS A 110 9.20 20.29 14.04
CA LYS A 110 8.47 20.95 15.13
C LYS A 110 7.14 21.52 14.67
N ASP A 111 7.13 22.20 13.53
CA ASP A 111 5.98 22.91 12.96
C ASP A 111 4.91 21.95 12.42
N TYR A 112 5.28 20.79 11.87
CA TYR A 112 4.31 19.86 11.27
C TYR A 112 4.04 18.64 12.15
N PHE A 113 4.96 18.26 13.05
CA PHE A 113 4.81 17.06 13.89
C PHE A 113 4.74 17.33 15.39
N GLY A 114 4.95 18.58 15.83
CA GLY A 114 4.85 18.98 17.24
C GLY A 114 5.90 18.32 18.14
N GLY A 115 7.04 17.91 17.57
CA GLY A 115 8.10 17.16 18.25
C GLY A 115 7.70 15.71 18.64
N LEU A 116 8.64 14.94 19.18
CA LEU A 116 8.29 13.61 19.73
C LEU A 116 7.81 13.69 21.17
N ASP A 117 6.80 12.87 21.45
CA ASP A 117 6.50 12.47 22.81
C ASP A 117 7.50 11.45 23.35
N ASP A 118 7.55 11.36 24.68
CA ASP A 118 8.44 10.46 25.41
C ASP A 118 8.19 8.99 25.04
N TYR A 119 6.93 8.62 24.76
CA TYR A 119 6.55 7.27 24.34
C TYR A 119 7.28 6.82 23.07
N SER A 120 7.30 7.64 22.03
CA SER A 120 7.95 7.29 20.76
C SER A 120 9.47 7.18 20.90
N ARG A 121 10.07 7.97 21.81
CA ARG A 121 11.51 7.87 22.16
C ARG A 121 11.82 6.59 22.92
N GLU A 122 11.02 6.25 23.93
CA GLU A 122 11.16 5.01 24.70
C GLU A 122 11.09 3.76 23.81
N GLN A 123 10.20 3.78 22.81
CA GLN A 123 10.02 2.66 21.88
C GLN A 123 11.04 2.63 20.72
N LYS A 124 11.89 3.66 20.58
CA LYS A 124 12.85 3.82 19.48
C LYS A 124 12.23 3.67 18.09
N HIS A 125 11.01 4.18 17.93
CA HIS A 125 10.19 4.02 16.73
C HIS A 125 10.27 5.25 15.83
N PHE A 126 11.36 5.33 15.07
CA PHE A 126 11.73 6.54 14.33
C PHE A 126 11.42 6.52 12.83
N SER A 127 10.67 5.52 12.36
CA SER A 127 10.27 5.46 10.96
C SER A 127 9.30 6.61 10.62
N ALA A 128 9.37 7.16 9.41
CA ALA A 128 8.55 8.28 8.94
C ALA A 128 7.05 8.04 9.15
N TYR A 129 6.59 6.79 9.08
CA TYR A 129 5.19 6.44 9.34
C TYR A 129 4.73 6.81 10.76
N PHE A 130 5.56 6.62 11.79
CA PHE A 130 5.18 6.99 13.17
C PHE A 130 5.05 8.50 13.31
N VAL A 131 5.95 9.24 12.67
CA VAL A 131 5.92 10.71 12.60
C VAL A 131 4.62 11.17 11.92
N TYR A 132 4.30 10.62 10.74
CA TYR A 132 3.05 10.91 10.04
C TYR A 132 1.80 10.55 10.86
N ASN A 133 1.81 9.39 11.52
CA ASN A 133 0.68 8.93 12.32
C ASN A 133 0.45 9.84 13.53
N ARG A 134 1.52 10.27 14.20
CA ARG A 134 1.41 11.19 15.33
C ARG A 134 0.85 12.54 14.89
N ALA A 135 1.33 13.05 13.77
CA ALA A 135 0.87 14.31 13.19
C ALA A 135 -0.62 14.28 12.84
N ALA A 136 -1.03 13.21 12.16
CA ALA A 136 -2.42 13.03 11.73
C ALA A 136 -3.37 12.83 12.92
N THR A 137 -2.95 12.08 13.95
CA THR A 137 -3.79 11.82 15.13
C THR A 137 -3.95 13.02 16.06
N ARG A 138 -2.99 13.95 16.09
CA ARG A 138 -3.13 15.22 16.81
C ARG A 138 -4.02 16.23 16.08
N GLY A 139 -4.44 15.96 14.84
CA GLY A 139 -5.28 16.84 14.01
C GLY A 139 -4.51 17.99 13.35
N ASP A 140 -3.46 18.48 14.02
CA ASP A 140 -2.67 19.64 13.62
C ASP A 140 -2.18 19.64 12.16
N LEU A 141 -1.72 18.50 11.65
CA LEU A 141 -1.04 18.47 10.34
C LEU A 141 -2.00 18.70 9.17
N TRP A 142 -3.19 18.10 9.21
CA TRP A 142 -4.16 18.26 8.13
C TRP A 142 -4.63 19.70 8.10
N ASP A 143 -5.14 20.21 9.22
CA ASP A 143 -5.71 21.55 9.31
C ASP A 143 -4.68 22.61 8.90
N ARG A 144 -3.43 22.48 9.35
CA ARG A 144 -2.34 23.39 8.95
C ARG A 144 -2.08 23.38 7.45
N LEU A 145 -2.01 22.20 6.82
CA LEU A 145 -1.79 22.12 5.37
C LEU A 145 -2.97 22.69 4.59
N GLU A 146 -4.20 22.52 5.09
CA GLU A 146 -5.43 23.06 4.48
C GLU A 146 -5.47 24.60 4.58
N GLU A 147 -5.01 25.18 5.70
CA GLU A 147 -4.97 26.63 5.90
C GLU A 147 -3.77 27.34 5.24
N SER A 148 -2.61 26.69 5.21
CA SER A 148 -1.33 27.35 4.84
C SER A 148 -0.82 27.03 3.44
N SER A 149 -1.20 25.90 2.84
CA SER A 149 -0.64 25.51 1.54
C SER A 149 -1.30 26.28 0.38
N SER A 150 -0.47 26.95 -0.42
CA SER A 150 -0.87 27.52 -1.71
C SER A 150 -0.61 26.58 -2.89
N ASN A 151 -0.08 25.38 -2.63
CA ASN A 151 0.27 24.40 -3.65
C ASN A 151 -0.98 23.63 -4.11
N LYS A 152 -1.38 23.85 -5.37
CA LYS A 152 -2.57 23.21 -5.97
C LYS A 152 -2.51 21.67 -5.95
N ASN A 153 -1.31 21.08 -6.04
CA ASN A 153 -1.14 19.63 -5.98
C ASN A 153 -1.42 19.13 -4.56
N VAL A 154 -0.88 19.81 -3.55
CA VAL A 154 -1.12 19.51 -2.14
C VAL A 154 -2.59 19.65 -1.79
N GLN A 155 -3.23 20.74 -2.22
CA GLN A 155 -4.68 20.93 -2.04
C GLN A 155 -5.51 19.81 -2.68
N ALA A 156 -5.14 19.36 -3.89
CA ALA A 156 -5.80 18.23 -4.53
C ALA A 156 -5.62 16.91 -3.74
N LEU A 157 -4.41 16.66 -3.23
CA LEU A 157 -4.15 15.51 -2.35
C LEU A 157 -5.02 15.57 -1.09
N LEU A 158 -5.04 16.70 -0.38
CA LEU A 158 -5.83 16.89 0.84
C LEU A 158 -7.33 16.70 0.57
N ALA A 159 -7.84 17.27 -0.52
CA ALA A 159 -9.23 17.08 -0.95
C ALA A 159 -9.55 15.61 -1.27
N SER A 160 -8.55 14.83 -1.70
CA SER A 160 -8.69 13.41 -1.98
C SER A 160 -8.63 12.51 -0.73
N ILE A 161 -8.38 13.05 0.47
CA ILE A 161 -8.34 12.26 1.71
C ILE A 161 -9.77 11.87 2.13
N PRO A 162 -10.02 10.59 2.46
CA PRO A 162 -11.33 10.15 2.90
C PRO A 162 -11.64 10.69 4.30
N LYS A 163 -12.73 11.46 4.46
CA LYS A 163 -13.21 11.97 5.76
C LYS A 163 -14.12 10.96 6.51
N GLU A 164 -14.63 9.97 5.80
CA GLU A 164 -15.81 9.17 6.21
C GLU A 164 -15.48 7.67 6.28
N GLY A 165 -14.24 7.34 6.66
CA GLY A 165 -13.76 5.96 6.75
C GLY A 165 -13.14 5.44 5.44
N ARG A 166 -12.76 4.16 5.44
CA ARG A 166 -12.04 3.53 4.32
C ARG A 166 -12.89 3.57 3.04
N PRO A 167 -12.30 3.89 1.87
CA PRO A 167 -13.00 3.70 0.59
C PRO A 167 -13.50 2.26 0.46
N GLY A 168 -14.80 2.09 0.24
CA GLY A 168 -15.47 0.78 0.20
C GLY A 168 -16.07 0.31 1.52
N ALA A 169 -16.02 1.10 2.61
CA ALA A 169 -16.64 0.74 3.89
C ALA A 169 -18.16 0.50 3.79
N PHE A 170 -18.82 1.06 2.77
CA PHE A 170 -20.23 0.83 2.49
C PHE A 170 -20.58 -0.66 2.28
N TRP A 171 -19.62 -1.50 1.85
CA TRP A 171 -19.88 -2.93 1.67
C TRP A 171 -20.37 -3.60 2.95
N ALA A 172 -19.88 -3.18 4.12
CA ALA A 172 -20.32 -3.73 5.40
C ALA A 172 -21.79 -3.41 5.70
N LYS A 173 -22.27 -2.23 5.32
CA LYS A 173 -23.68 -1.85 5.45
C LYS A 173 -24.54 -2.63 4.44
N VAL A 174 -24.09 -2.70 3.19
CA VAL A 174 -24.82 -3.36 2.11
C VAL A 174 -24.99 -4.86 2.35
N ILE A 175 -23.94 -5.60 2.70
CA ILE A 175 -24.02 -7.08 2.86
C ILE A 175 -24.77 -7.53 4.12
N ASN A 176 -25.01 -6.60 5.07
CA ASN A 176 -25.71 -6.89 6.32
C ASN A 176 -27.09 -6.23 6.39
N GLU A 177 -27.52 -5.57 5.33
CA GLU A 177 -28.85 -4.98 5.28
C GLU A 177 -29.90 -6.09 5.03
N PRO A 178 -30.91 -6.26 5.89
CA PRO A 178 -31.90 -7.34 5.76
C PRO A 178 -32.57 -7.37 4.37
N ASN A 179 -32.91 -6.20 3.83
CA ASN A 179 -33.52 -6.10 2.51
C ASN A 179 -32.62 -6.60 1.35
N MET A 180 -31.31 -6.73 1.59
CA MET A 180 -30.39 -7.33 0.63
C MET A 180 -30.40 -8.86 0.68
N THR A 181 -30.50 -9.45 1.88
CA THR A 181 -30.42 -10.90 2.10
C THR A 181 -31.78 -11.59 2.00
N SER A 182 -32.88 -10.92 2.39
CA SER A 182 -34.24 -11.49 2.41
C SER A 182 -34.82 -11.85 1.04
N PHE A 183 -34.19 -11.41 -0.06
CA PHE A 183 -34.68 -11.68 -1.41
C PHE A 183 -33.54 -12.20 -2.28
N PRO A 184 -33.56 -13.46 -2.72
CA PRO A 184 -32.60 -13.98 -3.69
C PRO A 184 -32.64 -13.20 -5.02
N GLY A 185 -31.55 -13.28 -5.77
CA GLY A 185 -31.43 -12.70 -7.10
C GLY A 185 -30.71 -11.34 -7.16
N PRO A 186 -30.66 -10.74 -8.36
CA PRO A 186 -29.81 -9.60 -8.66
C PRO A 186 -30.36 -8.26 -8.14
N LYS A 187 -29.46 -7.40 -7.70
CA LYS A 187 -29.73 -6.06 -7.15
C LYS A 187 -28.76 -5.05 -7.74
N LEU A 188 -29.30 -3.88 -8.06
CA LEU A 188 -28.53 -2.75 -8.56
C LEU A 188 -28.64 -1.59 -7.55
N ILE A 189 -27.50 -1.13 -7.05
CA ILE A 189 -27.45 -0.08 -6.02
C ILE A 189 -26.73 1.13 -6.57
N ARG A 190 -27.40 2.28 -6.70
CA ARG A 190 -26.77 3.54 -7.07
C ARG A 190 -26.05 4.14 -5.86
N LEU A 191 -24.81 4.57 -6.03
CA LEU A 191 -24.05 5.27 -5.01
C LEU A 191 -24.23 6.79 -5.14
N GLU A 192 -24.76 7.43 -4.11
CA GLU A 192 -24.91 8.88 -4.03
C GLU A 192 -24.03 9.49 -2.94
N ASN A 193 -23.40 10.63 -3.22
CA ASN A 193 -22.48 11.34 -2.33
C ASN A 193 -21.22 10.56 -1.92
N PHE A 194 -20.83 9.53 -2.67
CA PHE A 194 -19.56 8.82 -2.45
C PHE A 194 -18.43 9.44 -3.26
N ARG A 195 -17.58 10.26 -2.60
CA ARG A 195 -16.46 10.98 -3.25
C ARG A 195 -15.52 10.09 -4.07
N PHE A 196 -15.24 8.86 -3.62
CA PHE A 196 -14.33 7.92 -4.30
C PHE A 196 -15.02 7.03 -5.35
N PHE A 197 -16.34 7.12 -5.43
CA PHE A 197 -17.18 6.32 -6.31
C PHE A 197 -18.27 7.21 -6.95
N PRO A 198 -17.90 8.33 -7.60
CA PRO A 198 -18.87 9.21 -8.23
C PRO A 198 -19.51 8.49 -9.42
N HIS A 199 -20.84 8.60 -9.53
CA HIS A 199 -21.63 7.99 -10.60
C HIS A 199 -21.40 6.47 -10.74
N ARG A 200 -21.09 5.79 -9.63
CA ARG A 200 -20.89 4.33 -9.60
C ARG A 200 -22.13 3.61 -9.11
N ARG A 201 -22.20 2.34 -9.50
CA ARG A 201 -23.27 1.42 -9.10
C ARG A 201 -22.64 0.19 -8.45
N LEU A 202 -23.37 -0.47 -7.57
CA LEU A 202 -23.02 -1.81 -7.09
C LEU A 202 -23.94 -2.80 -7.76
N LEU A 203 -23.35 -3.86 -8.30
CA LEU A 203 -24.09 -5.02 -8.78
C LEU A 203 -23.88 -6.15 -7.78
N ILE A 204 -24.98 -6.70 -7.26
CA ILE A 204 -24.96 -7.77 -6.27
C ILE A 204 -25.94 -8.85 -6.71
N SER A 205 -25.61 -10.11 -6.45
CA SER A 205 -26.55 -11.22 -6.53
C SER A 205 -26.45 -12.07 -5.29
N VAL A 206 -27.60 -12.46 -4.76
CA VAL A 206 -27.73 -13.22 -3.53
C VAL A 206 -28.37 -14.55 -3.86
N ALA A 207 -27.76 -15.63 -3.41
CA ALA A 207 -28.38 -16.94 -3.31
C ALA A 207 -28.54 -17.30 -1.84
N LEU A 208 -29.70 -17.83 -1.49
CA LEU A 208 -30.04 -18.25 -0.14
C LEU A 208 -30.66 -19.63 -0.25
N ARG A 209 -30.14 -20.58 0.54
CA ARG A 209 -30.75 -21.89 0.72
C ARG A 209 -31.26 -22.03 2.14
N THR A 210 -32.51 -22.45 2.27
CA THR A 210 -33.10 -22.72 3.59
C THR A 210 -32.59 -24.06 4.14
N PRO A 211 -32.73 -24.33 5.45
CA PRO A 211 -32.33 -25.62 6.03
C PRO A 211 -32.95 -26.83 5.33
N GLU A 212 -34.16 -26.69 4.78
CA GLU A 212 -34.86 -27.75 4.05
C GLU A 212 -34.28 -28.02 2.65
N GLU A 213 -33.60 -27.03 2.07
CA GLU A 213 -32.97 -27.11 0.73
C GLU A 213 -31.52 -27.60 0.79
N ILE A 214 -30.96 -27.69 2.00
CA ILE A 214 -29.60 -28.19 2.26
C ILE A 214 -29.70 -29.69 2.56
N ASP A 215 -29.17 -30.50 1.65
CA ASP A 215 -29.06 -31.94 1.86
C ASP A 215 -28.05 -32.23 2.99
N ALA A 216 -28.49 -32.98 4.01
CA ALA A 216 -27.70 -33.35 5.17
C ALA A 216 -26.42 -34.14 4.86
N ASN A 217 -26.34 -34.74 3.65
CA ASN A 217 -25.17 -35.51 3.21
C ASN A 217 -24.13 -34.68 2.42
N VAL A 218 -24.41 -33.40 2.17
CA VAL A 218 -23.59 -32.53 1.33
C VAL A 218 -22.67 -31.68 2.21
N SER A 219 -21.41 -31.54 1.80
CA SER A 219 -20.44 -30.72 2.54
C SER A 219 -20.77 -29.22 2.44
N GLU A 220 -20.27 -28.43 3.39
CA GLU A 220 -20.40 -26.96 3.34
C GLU A 220 -19.82 -26.38 2.03
N ALA A 221 -18.73 -26.97 1.53
CA ALA A 221 -18.09 -26.54 0.29
C ALA A 221 -18.99 -26.76 -0.94
N GLU A 222 -19.67 -27.91 -1.02
CA GLU A 222 -20.61 -28.21 -2.11
C GLU A 222 -21.87 -27.33 -2.02
N THR A 223 -22.39 -27.09 -0.82
CA THR A 223 -23.52 -26.16 -0.59
C THR A 223 -23.16 -24.74 -1.03
N ARG A 224 -21.95 -24.28 -0.67
CA ARG A 224 -21.41 -22.99 -1.10
C ARG A 224 -21.30 -22.91 -2.62
N ASP A 225 -20.75 -23.93 -3.27
CA ASP A 225 -20.50 -23.91 -4.71
C ASP A 225 -21.83 -23.97 -5.51
N ALA A 226 -22.84 -24.65 -4.98
CA ALA A 226 -24.20 -24.63 -5.52
C ALA A 226 -24.84 -23.24 -5.41
N CYS A 227 -24.81 -22.60 -4.23
CA CYS A 227 -25.30 -21.24 -4.04
C CYS A 227 -24.52 -20.22 -4.90
N LEU A 228 -23.21 -20.40 -5.05
CA LEU A 228 -22.39 -19.55 -5.92
C LEU A 228 -22.81 -19.65 -7.39
N THR A 229 -23.08 -20.87 -7.86
CA THR A 229 -23.55 -21.12 -9.22
C THR A 229 -24.90 -20.46 -9.45
N GLU A 230 -25.82 -20.59 -8.50
CA GLU A 230 -27.14 -19.98 -8.53
C GLU A 230 -27.06 -18.44 -8.55
N ALA A 231 -26.28 -17.83 -7.67
CA ALA A 231 -26.11 -16.37 -7.62
C ALA A 231 -25.54 -15.82 -8.94
N ARG A 232 -24.59 -16.52 -9.57
CA ARG A 232 -24.03 -16.12 -10.88
C ARG A 232 -25.02 -16.34 -12.02
N HIS A 233 -25.77 -17.44 -11.99
CA HIS A 233 -26.77 -17.75 -13.00
C HIS A 233 -27.93 -16.75 -12.99
N ALA A 234 -28.35 -16.30 -11.79
CA ALA A 234 -29.37 -15.27 -11.63
C ALA A 234 -28.98 -13.92 -12.28
N LEU A 235 -27.68 -13.60 -12.32
CA LEU A 235 -27.18 -12.44 -13.08
C LEU A 235 -27.26 -12.70 -14.59
N ALA A 236 -26.82 -13.88 -15.05
CA ALA A 236 -26.78 -14.21 -16.47
C ALA A 236 -28.16 -14.28 -17.15
N ILE A 237 -29.21 -14.67 -16.42
CA ILE A 237 -30.60 -14.73 -16.93
C ILE A 237 -31.34 -13.38 -16.84
N GLY A 238 -30.71 -12.34 -16.28
CA GLY A 238 -31.29 -11.03 -15.90
C GLY A 238 -31.99 -10.19 -17.00
N ARG A 239 -32.34 -10.75 -18.15
CA ARG A 239 -33.34 -10.20 -19.08
C ARG A 239 -34.80 -10.54 -18.72
N VAL A 240 -35.08 -11.56 -17.90
CA VAL A 240 -36.47 -12.02 -17.66
C VAL A 240 -37.04 -11.55 -16.31
N GLU A 241 -36.20 -11.37 -15.29
CA GLU A 241 -36.58 -10.73 -14.01
C GLU A 241 -35.71 -9.49 -13.80
N GLN A 242 -36.32 -8.30 -13.79
CA GLN A 242 -35.61 -7.05 -13.60
C GLN A 242 -34.93 -7.03 -12.21
N PRO A 243 -33.63 -6.65 -12.09
CA PRO A 243 -32.99 -6.53 -10.78
C PRO A 243 -33.74 -5.56 -9.86
N ARG A 244 -33.56 -5.70 -8.54
CA ARG A 244 -34.15 -4.72 -7.62
C ARG A 244 -33.26 -3.48 -7.51
N GLY A 245 -33.84 -2.31 -7.72
CA GLY A 245 -33.16 -1.02 -7.63
C GLY A 245 -33.11 -0.48 -6.21
N PHE A 246 -31.93 -0.02 -5.79
CA PHE A 246 -31.72 0.66 -4.52
C PHE A 246 -30.85 1.90 -4.72
N THR A 247 -31.04 2.88 -3.86
CA THR A 247 -30.11 4.00 -3.71
C THR A 247 -29.42 3.86 -2.36
N LEU A 248 -28.10 3.81 -2.37
CA LEU A 248 -27.30 4.00 -1.17
C LEU A 248 -26.85 5.46 -1.14
N ARG A 249 -27.39 6.22 -0.18
CA ARG A 249 -27.04 7.61 0.03
C ARG A 249 -26.14 7.74 1.24
N ARG A 250 -25.08 8.53 1.10
CA ARG A 250 -24.28 8.98 2.23
C ARG A 250 -24.69 10.38 2.66
N ASP A 251 -24.90 10.53 3.97
CA ASP A 251 -25.11 11.82 4.64
C ASP A 251 -24.16 11.90 5.84
N GLY A 252 -23.01 12.55 5.66
CA GLY A 252 -21.92 12.55 6.65
C GLY A 252 -21.40 11.13 6.95
N SER A 253 -21.49 10.72 8.22
CA SER A 253 -21.13 9.36 8.65
C SER A 253 -22.20 8.32 8.35
N ASP A 254 -23.43 8.74 8.10
CA ASP A 254 -24.59 7.85 8.02
C ASP A 254 -24.77 7.33 6.59
N LEU A 255 -25.20 6.07 6.51
CA LEU A 255 -25.43 5.34 5.28
C LEU A 255 -26.88 4.87 5.24
N ASN A 256 -27.66 5.47 4.35
CA ASN A 256 -29.07 5.16 4.18
C ASN A 256 -29.27 4.38 2.88
N LEU A 257 -29.81 3.16 3.00
CA LEU A 257 -30.16 2.33 1.84
C LEU A 257 -31.68 2.36 1.66
N GLU A 258 -32.12 2.87 0.53
CA GLU A 258 -33.54 3.00 0.20
C GLU A 258 -33.87 2.21 -1.07
N ALA A 259 -34.99 1.50 -1.08
CA ALA A 259 -35.49 0.85 -2.28
C ALA A 259 -35.99 1.91 -3.26
N ASN A 260 -35.48 1.89 -4.49
CA ASN A 260 -35.78 2.92 -5.47
C ASN A 260 -35.95 2.33 -6.87
N ALA A 261 -37.20 2.22 -7.31
CA ALA A 261 -37.55 1.69 -8.63
C ALA A 261 -37.02 2.57 -9.79
N SER A 262 -36.70 3.85 -9.58
CA SER A 262 -36.16 4.73 -10.63
C SER A 262 -34.72 4.38 -11.06
N VAL A 263 -33.98 3.64 -10.22
CA VAL A 263 -32.65 3.09 -10.56
C VAL A 263 -32.75 2.06 -11.69
N MET A 264 -33.94 1.49 -11.88
CA MET A 264 -34.25 0.52 -12.92
C MET A 264 -34.74 1.15 -14.24
N ALA A 265 -35.01 2.47 -14.27
CA ALA A 265 -35.62 3.14 -15.42
C ALA A 265 -34.60 3.86 -16.32
N SER A 266 -33.32 3.90 -15.94
CA SER A 266 -32.28 4.69 -16.61
C SER A 266 -31.47 3.89 -17.62
N GLU A 267 -30.66 4.61 -18.40
CA GLU A 267 -29.47 4.11 -19.14
C GLU A 267 -28.56 3.18 -18.29
N ASP A 268 -28.78 3.13 -16.97
CA ASP A 268 -28.01 2.35 -16.02
C ASP A 268 -28.13 0.82 -16.17
N LEU A 269 -29.20 0.29 -16.77
CA LEU A 269 -29.29 -1.15 -17.06
C LEU A 269 -28.67 -1.51 -18.41
N VAL A 270 -28.72 -0.57 -19.36
CA VAL A 270 -28.35 -0.82 -20.77
C VAL A 270 -26.85 -1.02 -20.94
N ALA A 271 -26.04 -0.47 -20.03
CA ALA A 271 -24.58 -0.54 -20.11
C ALA A 271 -23.95 -1.86 -19.62
N ILE A 272 -24.67 -2.69 -18.85
CA ILE A 272 -24.07 -3.86 -18.19
C ILE A 272 -24.32 -5.15 -18.99
N ASP A 273 -23.25 -5.79 -19.44
CA ASP A 273 -23.32 -7.15 -19.99
C ASP A 273 -23.19 -8.19 -18.87
N TYR A 274 -24.33 -8.60 -18.31
CA TYR A 274 -24.37 -9.55 -17.20
C TYR A 274 -23.73 -10.91 -17.51
N SER A 275 -23.76 -11.35 -18.77
CA SER A 275 -23.18 -12.64 -19.17
C SER A 275 -21.65 -12.64 -19.06
N VAL A 276 -21.02 -11.50 -19.33
CA VAL A 276 -19.58 -11.28 -19.21
C VAL A 276 -19.19 -10.98 -17.76
N VAL A 277 -20.03 -10.24 -17.02
CA VAL A 277 -19.69 -9.76 -15.68
C VAL A 277 -19.87 -10.84 -14.61
N ALA A 278 -20.96 -11.63 -14.67
CA ALA A 278 -21.32 -12.56 -13.60
C ALA A 278 -20.21 -13.55 -13.19
N PRO A 279 -19.43 -14.17 -14.12
CA PRO A 279 -18.35 -15.08 -13.76
C PRO A 279 -17.19 -14.36 -13.02
N SER A 280 -16.99 -13.06 -13.30
CA SER A 280 -15.86 -12.27 -12.80
C SER A 280 -16.10 -11.65 -11.42
N LEU A 281 -17.34 -11.66 -10.93
CA LEU A 281 -17.67 -11.04 -9.64
C LEU A 281 -17.12 -11.86 -8.46
N PRO A 282 -16.44 -11.21 -7.50
CA PRO A 282 -15.94 -11.88 -6.30
C PRO A 282 -17.08 -12.23 -5.33
N ILE A 283 -16.80 -13.21 -4.47
CA ILE A 283 -17.62 -13.53 -3.31
C ILE A 283 -17.41 -12.43 -2.26
N LEU A 284 -18.48 -11.76 -1.88
CA LEU A 284 -18.49 -10.72 -0.84
C LEU A 284 -18.81 -11.31 0.54
N LYS A 285 -19.73 -12.28 0.60
CA LYS A 285 -20.14 -13.00 1.81
C LYS A 285 -20.50 -14.43 1.43
N ALA A 286 -20.10 -15.40 2.24
CA ALA A 286 -20.54 -16.78 2.14
C ALA A 286 -20.51 -17.41 3.54
N GLY A 287 -21.57 -18.10 3.93
CA GLY A 287 -21.62 -18.78 5.21
C GLY A 287 -23.04 -19.14 5.66
N PRO A 288 -23.15 -19.83 6.81
CA PRO A 288 -24.44 -20.16 7.40
C PRO A 288 -25.17 -18.89 7.87
N THR A 289 -26.48 -18.93 7.75
CA THR A 289 -27.41 -17.93 8.30
C THR A 289 -27.78 -18.27 9.74
N GLU A 290 -28.32 -17.31 10.49
CA GLU A 290 -28.75 -17.53 11.88
C GLU A 290 -29.85 -18.61 11.99
N ASP A 291 -30.68 -18.74 10.95
CA ASP A 291 -31.78 -19.71 10.87
C ASP A 291 -31.33 -21.12 10.41
N GLY A 292 -30.02 -21.35 10.27
CA GLY A 292 -29.47 -22.65 9.86
C GLY A 292 -29.42 -22.89 8.34
N GLY A 293 -29.85 -21.93 7.53
CA GLY A 293 -29.66 -21.93 6.07
C GLY A 293 -28.24 -21.52 5.66
N TYR A 294 -27.99 -21.37 4.35
CA TYR A 294 -26.69 -20.95 3.81
C TYR A 294 -26.88 -19.82 2.80
N GLU A 295 -26.08 -18.76 2.89
CA GLU A 295 -26.13 -17.65 1.95
C GLU A 295 -24.81 -17.43 1.22
N VAL A 296 -24.91 -17.00 -0.04
CA VAL A 296 -23.78 -16.52 -0.83
C VAL A 296 -24.16 -15.22 -1.50
N ILE A 297 -23.33 -14.21 -1.30
CA ILE A 297 -23.43 -12.89 -1.93
C ILE A 297 -22.22 -12.70 -2.84
N VAL A 298 -22.46 -12.54 -4.14
CA VAL A 298 -21.45 -12.10 -5.11
C VAL A 298 -21.74 -10.67 -5.52
N GLY A 299 -20.69 -9.89 -5.78
CA GLY A 299 -20.93 -8.52 -6.23
C GLY A 299 -19.67 -7.71 -6.49
N GLY A 300 -19.85 -6.54 -7.09
CA GLY A 300 -18.78 -5.64 -7.47
C GLY A 300 -19.25 -4.22 -7.71
N VAL A 301 -18.28 -3.31 -7.84
CA VAL A 301 -18.53 -1.93 -8.23
C VAL A 301 -18.53 -1.86 -9.76
N MET A 302 -19.53 -1.19 -10.34
CA MET A 302 -19.69 -1.01 -11.77
C MET A 302 -19.39 0.44 -12.14
N GLY A 303 -18.52 0.61 -13.13
CA GLY A 303 -18.20 1.89 -13.77
C GLY A 303 -19.42 2.51 -14.46
N PRO A 304 -19.34 3.78 -14.90
CA PRO A 304 -20.41 4.43 -15.66
C PRO A 304 -20.66 3.74 -17.01
N ASP A 305 -19.61 3.16 -17.58
CA ASP A 305 -19.63 2.37 -18.82
C ASP A 305 -20.17 0.93 -18.65
N GLY A 306 -20.61 0.57 -17.43
CA GLY A 306 -21.18 -0.75 -17.14
C GLY A 306 -20.14 -1.87 -17.03
N LYS A 307 -18.85 -1.55 -16.99
CA LYS A 307 -17.78 -2.52 -16.76
C LYS A 307 -17.50 -2.70 -15.26
N PRO A 308 -17.15 -3.91 -14.81
CA PRO A 308 -16.79 -4.14 -13.42
C PRO A 308 -15.46 -3.45 -13.13
N GLU A 309 -15.45 -2.61 -12.10
CA GLU A 309 -14.22 -2.01 -11.62
C GLU A 309 -13.51 -3.00 -10.69
N GLN A 310 -12.33 -3.46 -11.11
CA GLN A 310 -11.46 -4.21 -10.21
C GLN A 310 -10.75 -3.25 -9.28
N HIS A 311 -11.06 -3.34 -7.99
CA HIS A 311 -10.41 -2.52 -6.97
C HIS A 311 -9.45 -3.34 -6.13
N GLY A 312 -8.21 -2.86 -6.03
CA GLY A 312 -7.34 -3.34 -4.97
C GLY A 312 -7.83 -2.88 -3.60
N ARG A 313 -7.41 -3.61 -2.56
CA ARG A 313 -7.67 -3.20 -1.17
C ARG A 313 -6.89 -1.92 -0.86
N TRP A 314 -7.58 -0.88 -0.41
CA TRP A 314 -6.93 0.32 0.17
C TRP A 314 -6.18 -0.05 1.45
N LEU A 315 -5.21 0.78 1.86
CA LEU A 315 -4.67 0.70 3.22
C LEU A 315 -5.80 0.76 4.26
N PRO A 316 -5.65 0.08 5.42
CA PRO A 316 -6.56 0.28 6.54
C PRO A 316 -6.67 1.77 6.88
N TYR A 317 -7.86 2.24 7.23
CA TYR A 317 -8.12 3.66 7.47
C TYR A 317 -7.12 4.33 8.44
N PRO A 318 -6.76 3.72 9.59
CA PRO A 318 -5.77 4.30 10.50
C PRO A 318 -4.36 4.42 9.94
N MET A 319 -4.05 3.67 8.87
CA MET A 319 -2.76 3.75 8.17
C MET A 319 -2.84 4.68 6.95
N LEU A 320 -3.99 4.69 6.28
CA LEU A 320 -4.21 5.46 5.06
C LEU A 320 -4.12 6.96 5.33
N ILE A 321 -4.84 7.46 6.33
CA ILE A 321 -4.87 8.90 6.62
C ILE A 321 -3.48 9.45 6.91
N PRO A 322 -2.69 8.89 7.85
CA PRO A 322 -1.31 9.33 8.06
C PRO A 322 -0.46 9.36 6.79
N VAL A 323 -0.55 8.33 5.96
CA VAL A 323 0.27 8.23 4.75
C VAL A 323 -0.15 9.28 3.71
N MET A 324 -1.45 9.55 3.54
CA MET A 324 -1.93 10.57 2.61
C MET A 324 -1.52 11.98 3.05
N VAL A 325 -1.74 12.31 4.33
CA VAL A 325 -1.36 13.61 4.89
C VAL A 325 0.17 13.78 4.88
N GLY A 326 0.92 12.75 5.28
CA GLY A 326 2.39 12.77 5.24
C GLY A 326 2.95 12.92 3.83
N THR A 327 2.29 12.32 2.82
CA THR A 327 2.64 12.55 1.40
C THR A 327 2.38 13.99 0.99
N ALA A 328 1.25 14.57 1.39
CA ALA A 328 0.93 15.97 1.08
C ALA A 328 1.99 16.93 1.65
N MET A 329 2.39 16.72 2.90
CA MET A 329 3.50 17.45 3.52
C MET A 329 4.82 17.24 2.78
N ALA A 330 5.15 16.00 2.41
CA ALA A 330 6.38 15.70 1.69
C ALA A 330 6.46 16.39 0.31
N ILE A 331 5.31 16.58 -0.36
CA ILE A 331 5.23 17.38 -1.58
C ILE A 331 5.38 18.87 -1.26
N GLU A 332 4.74 19.37 -0.19
CA GLU A 332 4.87 20.78 0.25
C GLU A 332 6.32 21.16 0.59
N LYS A 333 7.11 20.20 1.06
CA LYS A 333 8.51 20.38 1.47
C LYS A 333 9.54 19.92 0.45
N ASP A 334 9.13 19.65 -0.79
CA ASP A 334 10.01 19.21 -1.87
C ASP A 334 10.85 17.95 -1.52
N TYR A 335 10.28 17.06 -0.72
CA TYR A 335 10.85 15.74 -0.40
C TYR A 335 10.56 14.72 -1.51
N PHE A 336 9.61 15.00 -2.40
CA PHE A 336 9.46 14.31 -3.68
C PHE A 336 10.07 15.14 -4.80
N SER A 337 10.48 14.49 -5.89
CA SER A 337 10.81 15.21 -7.11
C SER A 337 9.59 15.99 -7.63
N ALA A 338 9.85 17.10 -8.32
CA ALA A 338 8.79 17.97 -8.85
C ALA A 338 7.81 17.19 -9.76
N GLU A 339 8.32 16.27 -10.58
CA GLU A 339 7.51 15.44 -11.46
C GLU A 339 6.64 14.44 -10.69
N ALA A 340 7.20 13.76 -9.67
CA ALA A 340 6.42 12.87 -8.81
C ALA A 340 5.32 13.62 -8.07
N GLY A 341 5.63 14.81 -7.52
CA GLY A 341 4.66 15.68 -6.85
C GLY A 341 3.54 16.15 -7.80
N PHE A 342 3.90 16.56 -9.02
CA PHE A 342 2.94 16.95 -10.05
C PHE A 342 2.03 15.79 -10.46
N GLU A 343 2.60 14.61 -10.70
CA GLU A 343 1.85 13.42 -11.08
C GLU A 343 0.85 13.03 -9.98
N LEU A 344 1.25 13.05 -8.70
CA LEU A 344 0.34 12.79 -7.58
C LEU A 344 -0.82 13.79 -7.52
N GLY A 345 -0.54 15.08 -7.72
CA GLY A 345 -1.58 16.12 -7.82
C GLY A 345 -2.58 15.83 -8.93
N LYS A 346 -2.09 15.48 -10.13
CA LYS A 346 -2.92 15.11 -11.28
C LYS A 346 -3.77 13.86 -11.01
N LEU A 347 -3.18 12.83 -10.38
CA LEU A 347 -3.93 11.63 -10.02
C LEU A 347 -5.00 11.92 -8.96
N SER A 348 -4.73 12.80 -8.00
CA SER A 348 -5.74 13.21 -7.01
C SER A 348 -6.89 13.97 -7.63
N GLN A 349 -6.62 14.86 -8.60
CA GLN A 349 -7.68 15.50 -9.40
C GLN A 349 -8.48 14.49 -10.21
N GLY A 350 -7.81 13.53 -10.87
CA GLY A 350 -8.46 12.46 -11.62
C GLY A 350 -9.36 11.60 -10.73
N LEU A 351 -8.88 11.23 -9.53
CA LEU A 351 -9.68 10.52 -8.54
C LEU A 351 -10.94 11.29 -8.15
N LEU A 352 -10.82 12.59 -7.88
CA LEU A 352 -11.96 13.46 -7.54
C LEU A 352 -12.95 13.60 -8.71
N ALA A 353 -12.47 13.50 -9.95
CA ALA A 353 -13.29 13.46 -11.16
C ALA A 353 -13.87 12.06 -11.47
N GLY A 354 -13.55 11.03 -10.66
CA GLY A 354 -14.05 9.67 -10.87
C GLY A 354 -13.26 8.81 -11.86
N ASP A 355 -12.01 9.17 -12.17
CA ASP A 355 -11.12 8.36 -12.98
C ASP A 355 -10.64 7.12 -12.20
N LEU A 356 -10.99 5.94 -12.72
CA LEU A 356 -10.60 4.65 -12.16
C LEU A 356 -9.09 4.42 -12.22
N ALA A 357 -8.44 4.80 -13.33
CA ALA A 357 -7.01 4.57 -13.50
C ALA A 357 -6.22 5.40 -12.50
N ALA A 358 -6.62 6.66 -12.31
CA ALA A 358 -6.05 7.53 -11.29
C ALA A 358 -6.25 6.97 -9.87
N LYS A 359 -7.47 6.50 -9.56
CA LYS A 359 -7.82 5.86 -8.28
C LYS A 359 -6.92 4.67 -7.96
N GLU A 360 -6.76 3.74 -8.91
CA GLU A 360 -5.95 2.54 -8.69
C GLU A 360 -4.46 2.85 -8.59
N LYS A 361 -3.97 3.82 -9.37
CA LYS A 361 -2.57 4.24 -9.30
C LYS A 361 -2.25 4.93 -7.97
N LEU A 362 -3.14 5.80 -7.47
CA LEU A 362 -3.00 6.39 -6.13
C LEU A 362 -3.05 5.34 -5.02
N ARG A 363 -4.01 4.41 -5.10
CA ARG A 363 -4.10 3.31 -4.13
C ARG A 363 -2.80 2.52 -4.08
N ALA A 364 -2.25 2.15 -5.24
CA ALA A 364 -0.97 1.46 -5.34
C ALA A 364 0.16 2.32 -4.75
N PHE A 365 0.18 3.63 -5.06
CA PHE A 365 1.18 4.56 -4.56
C PHE A 365 1.17 4.62 -3.03
N TYR A 366 0.01 4.76 -2.39
CA TYR A 366 -0.01 4.84 -0.92
C TYR A 366 0.46 3.56 -0.25
N TRP A 367 0.23 2.39 -0.85
CA TRP A 367 0.87 1.16 -0.39
C TRP A 367 2.40 1.23 -0.51
N ALA A 368 2.92 1.72 -1.64
CA ALA A 368 4.35 1.87 -1.86
C ALA A 368 4.99 2.87 -0.89
N ALA A 369 4.37 4.04 -0.70
CA ALA A 369 4.79 5.08 0.23
C ALA A 369 4.78 4.57 1.68
N TYR A 370 3.75 3.80 2.07
CA TYR A 370 3.69 3.16 3.38
C TYR A 370 4.83 2.15 3.61
N GLN A 371 5.22 1.37 2.59
CA GLN A 371 6.35 0.46 2.71
C GLN A 371 7.66 1.21 2.98
N LEU A 372 7.89 2.32 2.28
CA LEU A 372 9.06 3.17 2.50
C LEU A 372 9.02 3.80 3.91
N ALA A 373 7.90 4.44 4.25
CA ALA A 373 7.73 5.18 5.50
C ALA A 373 7.87 4.30 6.76
N ARG A 374 7.65 2.98 6.64
CA ARG A 374 7.85 2.03 7.75
C ARG A 374 9.29 1.56 7.94
N LYS A 375 10.15 1.80 6.96
CA LYS A 375 11.51 1.26 6.90
C LYS A 375 12.57 2.34 6.98
N LEU A 376 12.20 3.56 6.63
CA LEU A 376 13.06 4.74 6.59
C LEU A 376 12.55 5.77 7.59
N ASN A 377 13.47 6.52 8.19
CA ASN A 377 13.11 7.76 8.86
C ASN A 377 12.75 8.84 7.83
N LEU A 378 12.32 10.01 8.31
CA LEU A 378 11.77 11.07 7.45
C LEU A 378 12.78 11.51 6.38
N ILE A 379 14.02 11.82 6.78
CA ILE A 379 15.03 12.36 5.86
C ILE A 379 15.64 11.29 4.96
N GLN A 380 15.77 10.05 5.44
CA GLN A 380 16.12 8.91 4.58
C GLN A 380 15.09 8.70 3.47
N MET A 381 13.79 8.81 3.81
CA MET A 381 12.72 8.70 2.82
C MET A 381 12.74 9.90 1.86
N ALA A 382 12.97 11.12 2.37
CA ALA A 382 13.06 12.33 1.57
C ALA A 382 14.20 12.26 0.55
N GLU A 383 15.43 11.95 0.98
CA GLU A 383 16.58 11.82 0.06
C GLU A 383 16.32 10.77 -1.03
N LEU A 384 15.76 9.62 -0.65
CA LEU A 384 15.48 8.55 -1.61
C LEU A 384 14.38 8.93 -2.61
N THR A 385 13.29 9.53 -2.15
CA THR A 385 12.14 9.88 -3.00
C THR A 385 12.37 11.15 -3.83
N LYS A 386 13.22 12.06 -3.38
CA LYS A 386 13.68 13.23 -4.14
C LYS A 386 14.56 12.83 -5.34
N ARG A 387 15.34 11.76 -5.19
CA ARG A 387 16.15 11.17 -6.28
C ARG A 387 15.35 10.32 -7.26
N CYS A 388 14.08 10.01 -6.96
CA CYS A 388 13.20 9.31 -7.89
C CYS A 388 12.67 10.30 -8.95
N PRO A 389 13.01 10.16 -10.24
CA PRO A 389 12.60 11.12 -11.26
C PRO A 389 11.08 11.13 -11.51
N ASP A 390 10.37 10.04 -11.22
CA ASP A 390 8.94 9.89 -11.44
C ASP A 390 8.31 8.90 -10.44
N LEU A 391 6.98 8.73 -10.48
CA LEU A 391 6.30 7.76 -9.60
C LEU A 391 6.68 6.31 -9.89
N ARG A 392 7.06 5.99 -11.13
CA ARG A 392 7.50 4.63 -11.49
C ARG A 392 8.75 4.26 -10.69
N SER A 393 9.69 5.19 -10.59
CA SER A 393 10.91 5.02 -9.80
C SER A 393 10.59 4.81 -8.31
N VAL A 394 9.61 5.55 -7.77
CA VAL A 394 9.13 5.32 -6.39
C VAL A 394 8.54 3.91 -6.22
N PHE A 395 7.77 3.42 -7.19
CA PHE A 395 7.25 2.05 -7.18
C PHE A 395 8.36 1.01 -7.23
N ASP A 396 9.33 1.19 -8.11
CA ASP A 396 10.44 0.25 -8.32
C ASP A 396 11.31 0.15 -7.05
N VAL A 397 11.68 1.29 -6.45
CA VAL A 397 12.43 1.34 -5.19
C VAL A 397 11.65 0.71 -4.04
N SER A 398 10.35 1.01 -3.92
CA SER A 398 9.49 0.40 -2.89
C SER A 398 9.39 -1.13 -3.06
N ALA A 399 9.28 -1.60 -4.31
CA ALA A 399 9.25 -3.02 -4.62
C ALA A 399 10.58 -3.71 -4.26
N LEU A 400 11.72 -3.08 -4.60
CA LEU A 400 13.05 -3.59 -4.25
C LEU A 400 13.22 -3.72 -2.73
N ILE A 401 12.90 -2.67 -1.97
CA ILE A 401 12.97 -2.69 -0.50
C ILE A 401 12.06 -3.78 0.07
N ARG A 402 10.84 -3.92 -0.45
CA ARG A 402 9.92 -4.98 -0.03
C ARG A 402 10.50 -6.38 -0.29
N MET A 403 11.10 -6.60 -1.46
CA MET A 403 11.72 -7.88 -1.81
C MET A 403 12.90 -8.20 -0.87
N ARG A 404 13.77 -7.22 -0.59
CA ARG A 404 14.90 -7.40 0.33
C ARG A 404 14.48 -7.58 1.79
N ASN A 405 13.35 -7.00 2.19
CA ASN A 405 12.79 -7.15 3.54
C ASN A 405 12.00 -8.47 3.73
N ARG A 406 11.86 -9.30 2.69
CA ARG A 406 11.10 -10.56 2.77
C ARG A 406 11.61 -11.52 3.87
N PRO A 407 12.93 -11.78 4.03
CA PRO A 407 13.42 -12.67 5.08
C PRO A 407 13.10 -12.19 6.50
N VAL A 408 13.17 -10.87 6.74
CA VAL A 408 12.78 -10.25 8.02
C VAL A 408 11.30 -10.48 8.30
N SER A 409 10.47 -10.31 7.27
CA SER A 409 9.01 -10.48 7.36
C SER A 409 8.63 -11.95 7.62
N GLU A 410 9.33 -12.89 6.99
CA GLU A 410 9.16 -14.34 7.22
C GLU A 410 9.56 -14.72 8.65
N ALA A 411 10.69 -14.24 9.15
CA ALA A 411 11.12 -14.46 10.53
C ALA A 411 10.10 -13.90 11.54
N MET A 412 9.61 -12.67 11.32
CA MET A 412 8.53 -12.09 12.13
C MET A 412 7.23 -12.93 12.08
N GLY A 413 6.88 -13.47 10.92
CA GLY A 413 5.73 -14.36 10.74
C GLY A 413 5.86 -15.62 11.60
N LYS A 414 7.02 -16.28 11.56
CA LYS A 414 7.33 -17.45 12.41
C LYS A 414 7.25 -17.11 13.90
N ILE A 415 7.83 -15.99 14.33
CA ILE A 415 7.75 -15.50 15.72
C ILE A 415 6.29 -15.31 16.15
N LYS A 416 5.45 -14.68 15.31
CA LYS A 416 4.05 -14.44 15.64
C LYS A 416 3.25 -15.73 15.73
N ALA A 417 3.48 -16.69 14.83
CA ALA A 417 2.87 -18.01 14.87
C ALA A 417 3.26 -18.75 16.17
N MET A 418 4.57 -18.80 16.47
CA MET A 418 5.09 -19.44 17.69
C MET A 418 4.53 -18.81 18.97
N ARG A 419 4.45 -17.47 19.04
CA ARG A 419 3.82 -16.77 20.17
C ARG A 419 2.34 -17.13 20.33
N ARG A 420 1.62 -17.34 19.23
CA ARG A 420 0.20 -17.76 19.27
C ARG A 420 0.08 -19.18 19.82
N GLU A 421 0.96 -20.08 19.40
CA GLU A 421 0.99 -21.45 19.89
C GLU A 421 1.36 -21.52 21.38
N ILE A 422 2.37 -20.76 21.83
CA ILE A 422 2.77 -20.70 23.24
C ILE A 422 1.59 -20.24 24.12
N ARG A 423 0.79 -19.28 23.66
CA ARG A 423 -0.40 -18.81 24.40
C ARG A 423 -1.49 -19.87 24.57
N GLN A 424 -1.44 -20.97 23.80
CA GLN A 424 -2.42 -22.05 23.84
C GLN A 424 -1.92 -23.26 24.66
N LEU A 425 -0.69 -23.22 25.17
CA LEU A 425 -0.09 -24.32 25.93
C LEU A 425 -0.10 -24.06 27.44
N LEU A 426 -0.05 -25.13 28.22
CA LEU A 426 0.21 -25.06 29.65
C LEU A 426 1.66 -24.60 29.89
N PRO A 427 1.96 -23.94 31.03
CA PRO A 427 3.28 -23.35 31.29
C PRO A 427 4.45 -24.35 31.22
N GLU A 428 4.21 -25.61 31.60
CA GLU A 428 5.21 -26.69 31.61
C GLU A 428 5.61 -27.12 30.18
N ASP A 429 4.65 -27.16 29.24
CA ASP A 429 4.90 -27.48 27.82
C ASP A 429 5.43 -26.29 27.01
N ALA A 430 5.46 -25.09 27.61
CA ALA A 430 5.86 -23.86 26.94
C ALA A 430 7.38 -23.64 26.92
N GLU A 431 8.16 -24.30 27.78
CA GLU A 431 9.61 -24.05 27.89
C GLU A 431 10.38 -24.41 26.61
N GLU A 432 10.10 -25.57 26.01
CA GLU A 432 10.74 -25.99 24.75
C GLU A 432 10.40 -25.01 23.60
N LYS A 433 9.15 -24.52 23.57
CA LYS A 433 8.72 -23.54 22.57
C LYS A 433 9.30 -22.14 22.83
N LYS A 434 9.55 -21.76 24.07
CA LYS A 434 10.27 -20.52 24.42
C LYS A 434 11.71 -20.57 23.93
N ALA A 435 12.42 -21.69 24.12
CA ALA A 435 13.77 -21.86 23.58
C ALA A 435 13.80 -21.74 22.03
N LYS A 436 12.82 -22.33 21.33
CA LYS A 436 12.66 -22.17 19.88
C LYS A 436 12.34 -20.71 19.49
N LEU A 437 11.58 -20.00 20.31
CA LEU A 437 11.27 -18.58 20.10
C LEU A 437 12.54 -17.70 20.18
N ASP A 438 13.47 -18.01 21.09
CA ASP A 438 14.75 -17.30 21.20
C ASP A 438 15.63 -17.48 19.96
N ILE A 439 15.66 -18.70 19.41
CA ILE A 439 16.34 -18.98 18.13
C ILE A 439 15.72 -18.13 17.01
N LEU A 440 14.39 -18.04 16.94
CA LEU A 440 13.71 -17.22 15.93
C LEU A 440 14.01 -15.71 16.09
N TYR A 441 14.22 -15.20 17.31
CA TYR A 441 14.67 -13.82 17.49
C TYR A 441 16.09 -13.61 16.98
N ALA A 442 17.01 -14.55 17.22
CA ALA A 442 18.36 -14.48 16.68
C ALA A 442 18.39 -14.55 15.14
N GLU A 443 17.55 -15.40 14.54
CA GLU A 443 17.34 -15.44 13.09
C GLU A 443 16.82 -14.10 12.56
N ARG A 444 15.83 -13.50 13.24
CA ARG A 444 15.31 -12.17 12.87
C ARG A 444 16.41 -11.11 12.93
N GLU A 445 17.21 -11.08 13.99
CA GLU A 445 18.29 -10.10 14.14
C GLU A 445 19.33 -10.23 13.01
N LYS A 446 19.70 -11.48 12.65
CA LYS A 446 20.59 -11.74 11.52
C LYS A 446 19.97 -11.24 10.20
N ALA A 447 18.69 -11.54 9.97
CA ALA A 447 17.98 -11.07 8.78
C ALA A 447 17.88 -9.53 8.74
N GLU A 448 17.69 -8.87 9.88
CA GLU A 448 17.67 -7.42 9.99
C GLU A 448 19.04 -6.80 9.66
N LYS A 449 20.14 -7.39 10.15
CA LYS A 449 21.50 -6.94 9.80
C LYS A 449 21.77 -7.04 8.29
N VAL A 450 21.35 -8.14 7.67
CA VAL A 450 21.45 -8.31 6.20
C VAL A 450 20.58 -7.27 5.49
N PHE A 451 19.32 -7.11 5.91
CA PHE A 451 18.43 -6.13 5.30
C PHE A 451 18.94 -4.69 5.42
N ARG A 452 19.54 -4.30 6.55
CA ARG A 452 20.16 -2.97 6.70
C ARG A 452 21.27 -2.74 5.68
N ARG A 453 22.10 -3.76 5.42
CA ARG A 453 23.13 -3.68 4.39
C ARG A 453 22.55 -3.61 2.99
N GLU A 454 21.53 -4.41 2.69
CA GLU A 454 20.81 -4.35 1.39
C GLU A 454 20.14 -2.99 1.18
N LEU A 455 19.58 -2.40 2.24
CA LEU A 455 18.98 -1.07 2.20
C LEU A 455 20.02 0.01 1.92
N ALA A 456 21.21 -0.10 2.52
CA ALA A 456 22.34 0.76 2.22
C ALA A 456 22.74 0.68 0.74
N ILE A 457 22.74 -0.53 0.16
CA ILE A 457 23.05 -0.75 -1.26
C ILE A 457 21.97 -0.16 -2.18
N ILE A 458 20.70 -0.16 -1.77
CA ILE A 458 19.62 0.46 -2.55
C ILE A 458 19.73 2.00 -2.51
N TYR A 459 20.21 2.55 -1.39
CA TYR A 459 20.40 3.99 -1.23
C TYR A 459 21.60 4.52 -2.03
N ALA A 460 22.72 3.79 -1.98
CA ALA A 460 23.96 4.10 -2.69
C ALA A 460 23.81 3.89 -4.20
#